data_AF-A0A969QN02-F1
#
_entry.id   AF-A0A969QN02-F1
#
_cell.length_a   1.000
_cell.length_b   1.000
_cell.length_c   1.000
_cell.angle_alpha   90.00
_cell.angle_beta   90.00
_cell.angle_gamma   90.00
#
_symmetry.space_group_name_H-M   'P 1'
#
loop_
_entity.id
_entity.type
_entity.pdbx_description
1 polymer ?
#
loop_
_entity_poly.entity_id
_entity_poly.type
_entity_poly.pdbx_seq_one_letter_code
_entity_poly.pdbx_strand_id
1 'polypeptide(L)'
;MMTQTPIVVTDSAIESLNNAAQQLQAHYTSQGLHYNPDDLKKALTNWLELQIEALAEDAFFHTVEGRDDLAQGRRTFQAELARFKPSYAMSNAA
;
A
#
# COMPACT_ATOMS: atom_id res chain seq x y z
N MET A 1 -7.09 26.20 1.22
CA MET A 1 -6.25 25.51 2.23
C MET A 1 -6.65 24.04 2.20
N MET A 2 -5.81 23.14 1.68
CA MET A 2 -6.03 21.71 1.80
C MET A 2 -5.46 21.28 3.16
N THR A 3 -6.33 20.89 4.08
CA THR A 3 -5.92 20.27 5.34
C THR A 3 -5.45 18.86 5.00
N GLN A 4 -4.13 18.68 4.95
CA GLN A 4 -3.54 17.35 4.85
C GLN A 4 -3.93 16.60 6.13
N THR A 5 -4.82 15.61 6.00
CA THR A 5 -5.14 14.74 7.12
C THR A 5 -3.85 14.01 7.51
N PRO A 6 -3.38 14.12 8.76
CA PRO A 6 -2.17 13.42 9.16
C PRO A 6 -2.36 11.94 8.92
N ILE A 7 -1.40 11.29 8.27
CA ILE A 7 -1.36 9.85 8.14
C ILE A 7 -1.14 9.30 9.56
N VAL A 8 -2.19 8.73 10.14
CA VAL A 8 -2.11 8.11 11.46
C VAL A 8 -1.74 6.64 11.26
N VAL A 9 -0.49 6.29 11.57
CA VAL A 9 -0.10 4.89 11.74
C VAL A 9 -0.85 4.37 12.96
N THR A 10 -1.68 3.34 12.77
CA THR A 10 -2.45 2.76 13.86
C THR A 10 -1.54 2.00 14.83
N ASP A 11 -1.89 1.98 16.12
CA ASP A 11 -1.16 1.19 17.12
C ASP A 11 -1.07 -0.29 16.71
N SER A 12 -2.12 -0.82 16.07
CA SER A 12 -2.16 -2.16 15.52
C SER A 12 -1.10 -2.41 14.43
N ALA A 13 -0.82 -1.42 13.58
CA ALA A 13 0.24 -1.53 12.57
C ALA A 13 1.63 -1.54 13.22
N ILE A 14 1.83 -0.74 14.26
CA ILE A 14 3.08 -0.70 15.04
C ILE A 14 3.31 -2.04 15.74
N GLU A 15 2.29 -2.59 16.40
CA GLU A 15 2.34 -3.92 17.03
C GLU A 15 2.65 -5.01 16.01
N SER A 16 2.03 -4.96 14.84
CA SER A 16 2.28 -5.93 13.76
C SER A 16 3.73 -5.89 13.28
N LEU A 17 4.31 -4.69 13.14
CA LEU A 17 5.72 -4.50 12.80
C LEU A 17 6.66 -5.04 13.89
N ASN A 18 6.35 -4.77 15.15
CA ASN A 18 7.12 -5.29 16.28
C ASN A 18 7.13 -6.82 16.29
N ASN A 19 5.97 -7.44 16.10
CA ASN A 19 5.82 -8.89 16.07
C ASN A 19 6.58 -9.51 14.88
N ALA A 20 6.51 -8.88 13.70
CA ALA A 20 7.25 -9.33 12.53
C ALA A 20 8.77 -9.26 12.73
N ALA A 21 9.29 -8.17 13.32
CA ALA A 21 10.70 -8.03 13.63
C ALA A 21 11.20 -9.09 14.63
N GLN A 22 10.40 -9.42 15.65
CA GLN A 22 10.73 -10.49 16.60
C GLN A 22 10.76 -11.87 15.92
N GLN A 23 9.81 -12.16 15.03
CA GLN A 23 9.79 -13.41 14.27
C GLN A 23 11.00 -13.52 13.34
N LEU A 24 11.36 -12.44 12.64
CA LEU A 24 12.58 -12.39 11.83
C LEU A 24 13.83 -12.60 12.68
N GLN A 25 13.91 -11.96 13.85
CA GLN A 25 15.04 -12.15 14.76
C GLN A 25 15.18 -13.60 15.18
N ALA A 26 14.08 -14.25 15.59
CA ALA A 26 14.09 -15.66 15.97
C ALA A 26 14.53 -16.56 14.80
N HIS A 27 14.02 -16.29 13.59
CA HIS A 27 14.40 -17.00 12.38
C HIS A 27 15.90 -16.89 12.08
N TYR A 28 16.47 -15.69 12.08
CA TYR A 28 17.89 -15.49 11.81
C TYR A 28 18.78 -16.02 12.93
N THR A 29 18.34 -15.91 14.18
CA THR A 29 19.06 -16.49 15.33
C THR A 29 19.20 -18.00 15.18
N SER A 30 18.18 -18.69 14.68
CA SER A 30 18.26 -20.14 14.42
C SER A 30 19.27 -20.51 13.33
N GLN A 31 19.71 -19.54 12.52
CA GLN A 31 20.75 -19.68 11.49
C GLN A 31 22.12 -19.17 11.96
N GLY A 32 22.27 -18.79 13.23
CA GLY A 32 23.51 -18.25 13.78
C GLY A 32 23.76 -16.76 13.45
N LEU A 33 22.75 -16.04 12.98
CA LEU A 33 22.81 -14.62 12.69
C LEU A 33 22.07 -13.81 13.75
N HIS A 34 22.71 -12.77 14.28
CA HIS A 34 22.12 -11.91 15.31
C HIS A 34 21.89 -10.50 14.76
N TYR A 35 20.63 -10.12 14.65
CA TYR A 35 20.21 -8.77 14.27
C TYR A 35 19.55 -8.04 15.44
N ASN A 36 19.77 -6.74 15.51
CA ASN A 36 19.05 -5.87 16.44
C ASN A 36 17.58 -5.75 15.99
N PRO A 37 16.59 -5.96 16.89
CA PRO A 37 15.18 -5.82 16.56
C PRO A 37 14.83 -4.47 15.92
N ASP A 38 15.46 -3.38 16.37
CA ASP A 38 15.15 -2.04 15.84
C ASP A 38 15.65 -1.85 14.41
N ASP A 39 16.75 -2.51 14.04
CA ASP A 39 17.25 -2.49 12.65
C ASP A 39 16.38 -3.36 11.74
N LEU A 40 15.89 -4.50 12.24
CA LEU A 40 14.91 -5.32 11.53
C LEU A 40 13.60 -4.57 11.30
N LYS A 41 13.12 -3.80 12.29
CA LYS A 41 11.94 -2.93 12.13
C LYS A 41 12.17 -1.87 11.06
N LYS A 42 13.30 -1.16 11.08
CA LYS A 42 13.63 -0.15 10.06
C LYS A 42 13.65 -0.77 8.66
N ALA A 43 14.29 -1.94 8.51
CA ALA A 43 14.36 -2.65 7.24
C ALA A 43 12.95 -3.07 6.75
N LEU A 44 12.11 -3.59 7.65
CA LEU A 44 10.72 -3.92 7.35
C LEU A 44 9.90 -2.71 6.94
N THR A 45 10.00 -1.60 7.67
CA THR A 45 9.29 -0.35 7.35
C THR A 45 9.65 0.14 5.96
N ASN A 46 10.95 0.25 5.66
CA ASN A 46 11.42 0.69 4.34
C ASN A 46 10.97 -0.26 3.22
N TRP A 47 11.01 -1.57 3.47
CA TRP A 47 10.52 -2.55 2.50
C TRP A 47 9.02 -2.38 2.24
N LEU A 48 8.19 -2.18 3.28
CA LEU A 48 6.76 -1.96 3.14
C LEU A 48 6.43 -0.66 2.38
N GLU A 49 7.16 0.42 2.65
CA GLU A 49 6.99 1.69 1.91
C GLU A 49 7.19 1.47 0.41
N LEU A 50 8.27 0.81 0.02
CA LEU A 50 8.55 0.47 -1.38
C LEU A 50 7.48 -0.45 -2.00
N GLN A 51 6.96 -1.41 -1.23
CA GLN A 51 5.87 -2.26 -1.71
C GLN A 51 4.56 -1.48 -1.92
N ILE A 52 4.24 -0.55 -1.02
CA ILE A 52 3.04 0.30 -1.15
C ILE A 52 3.17 1.19 -2.39
N GLU A 53 4.34 1.78 -2.61
CA GLU A 53 4.62 2.59 -3.82
C GLU A 53 4.42 1.77 -5.09
N ALA A 54 5.06 0.60 -5.20
CA ALA A 54 4.92 -0.28 -6.36
C ALA A 54 3.47 -0.72 -6.59
N LEU A 55 2.75 -1.10 -5.53
CA LEU A 55 1.34 -1.49 -5.62
C LEU A 55 0.44 -0.34 -6.04
N ALA A 56 0.74 0.90 -5.63
CA ALA A 56 -0.01 2.07 -6.04
C ALA A 56 0.22 2.40 -7.52
N GLU A 57 1.45 2.29 -8.00
CA GLU A 57 1.80 2.45 -9.42
C GLU A 57 1.09 1.39 -10.28
N ASP A 58 1.15 0.13 -9.87
CA ASP A 58 0.46 -0.97 -10.56
C ASP A 58 -1.06 -0.75 -10.58
N ALA A 59 -1.64 -0.36 -9.43
CA ALA A 59 -3.07 -0.08 -9.34
C ALA A 59 -3.46 1.06 -10.30
N PHE A 60 -2.67 2.14 -10.35
CA PHE A 60 -2.91 3.24 -11.27
C PHE A 60 -2.82 2.79 -12.74
N PHE A 61 -1.77 2.06 -13.10
CA PHE A 61 -1.60 1.52 -14.44
C PHE A 61 -2.79 0.64 -14.84
N HIS A 62 -3.15 -0.36 -14.03
CA HIS A 62 -4.24 -1.28 -14.37
C HIS A 62 -5.61 -0.59 -14.39
N THR A 63 -5.83 0.48 -13.63
CA THR A 63 -7.12 1.18 -13.61
C THR A 63 -7.27 2.26 -14.67
N VAL A 64 -6.18 2.93 -15.07
CA VAL A 64 -6.22 4.12 -15.94
C VAL A 64 -5.49 3.95 -17.27
N GLU A 65 -4.26 3.43 -17.28
CA GLU A 65 -3.36 3.55 -18.45
C GLU A 65 -3.14 2.25 -19.23
N GLY A 66 -3.22 1.11 -18.55
CA GLY A 66 -2.88 -0.20 -19.09
C GLY A 66 -3.77 -0.64 -20.24
N ARG A 67 -3.31 -1.61 -21.03
CA ARG A 67 -4.14 -2.24 -22.05
C ARG A 67 -5.28 -3.03 -21.39
N ASP A 68 -6.49 -2.96 -21.94
CA ASP A 68 -7.67 -3.63 -21.38
C ASP A 68 -7.51 -5.15 -21.21
N ASP A 69 -6.65 -5.79 -22.00
CA ASP A 69 -6.35 -7.22 -21.93
C ASP A 69 -5.38 -7.61 -20.79
N LEU A 70 -4.65 -6.64 -20.23
CA LEU A 70 -3.74 -6.83 -19.09
C LEU A 70 -4.28 -6.18 -17.80
N ALA A 71 -5.39 -5.45 -17.91
CA ALA A 71 -6.00 -4.70 -16.83
C ALA A 71 -6.93 -5.58 -15.97
N GLN A 72 -6.36 -6.62 -15.34
CA GLN A 72 -7.08 -7.46 -14.39
C GLN A 72 -7.72 -6.56 -13.31
N GLY A 73 -9.05 -6.61 -13.17
CA GLY A 73 -9.77 -5.83 -12.16
C GLY A 73 -10.21 -4.43 -12.58
N ARG A 74 -9.86 -3.92 -13.77
CA ARG A 74 -10.33 -2.59 -14.24
C ARG A 74 -11.85 -2.48 -14.28
N ARG A 75 -12.55 -3.51 -14.76
CA ARG A 75 -14.02 -3.53 -14.78
C ARG A 75 -14.61 -3.48 -13.37
N THR A 76 -14.02 -4.22 -12.43
CA THR A 76 -14.42 -4.19 -11.02
C THR A 76 -14.16 -2.81 -10.42
N PHE A 77 -12.99 -2.24 -10.65
CA PHE A 77 -12.66 -0.89 -10.22
C PHE A 77 -13.60 0.15 -10.80
N GLN A 78 -13.91 0.11 -12.10
CA GLN A 78 -14.87 1.03 -12.73
C GLN A 78 -16.28 0.85 -12.18
N ALA A 79 -16.72 -0.39 -11.90
CA ALA A 79 -18.01 -0.66 -11.30
C ALA A 79 -18.12 -0.14 -9.86
N GLU A 80 -17.04 -0.26 -9.06
CA GLU A 80 -16.95 0.35 -7.73
C GLU A 80 -16.86 1.88 -7.83
N LEU A 81 -16.05 2.41 -8.74
CA LEU A 81 -15.92 3.85 -8.98
C LEU A 81 -17.26 4.48 -9.35
N ALA A 82 -18.07 3.81 -10.16
CA ALA A 82 -19.41 4.26 -10.55
C ALA A 82 -20.40 4.36 -9.36
N ARG A 83 -20.12 3.69 -8.23
CA ARG A 83 -20.91 3.86 -6.99
C ARG A 83 -20.61 5.18 -6.30
N PHE A 84 -19.41 5.75 -6.53
CA PHE A 84 -19.04 7.06 -6.05
C PHE A 84 -19.47 8.10 -7.09
N LYS A 85 -20.33 9.05 -6.71
CA LYS A 85 -20.67 10.15 -7.62
C LYS A 85 -19.45 11.04 -7.80
N PRO A 86 -19.00 11.32 -9.04
CA PRO A 86 -17.96 12.31 -9.25
C PRO A 86 -18.45 13.66 -8.73
N SER A 87 -17.58 14.35 -7.98
CA SER A 87 -17.91 15.64 -7.35
C SER A 87 -18.16 16.74 -8.38
N TYR A 88 -17.63 16.60 -9.59
CA TYR A 88 -17.97 17.40 -10.77
C TYR A 88 -18.03 16.49 -12.00
N ALA A 89 -19.20 16.41 -12.64
CA ALA A 89 -19.30 15.96 -14.02
C ALA A 89 -19.25 17.21 -14.90
N MET A 90 -18.25 17.35 -15.77
CA MET A 90 -18.33 18.39 -16.80
C MET A 90 -19.51 18.04 -17.72
N SER A 91 -20.59 18.80 -17.57
CA SER A 91 -21.73 18.83 -18.48
C SER A 91 -21.28 19.41 -19.81
N ASN A 92 -20.70 18.58 -20.68
CA ASN A 92 -20.67 18.88 -22.11
C ASN A 92 -21.75 18.05 -22.79
N ALA A 93 -23.00 18.47 -22.58
CA ALA A 93 -24.08 18.15 -23.50
C ALA A 93 -24.01 19.16 -24.65
N ALA A 94 -23.58 18.68 -25.82
CA ALA A 94 -23.78 19.35 -27.09
C ALA A 94 -25.24 19.21 -27.54
#